data_AF-A0A260BLA3-F1
#
_entry.id   AF-A0A260BLA3-F1
#
_cell.length_a   1.000
_cell.length_b   1.000
_cell.length_c   1.000
_cell.angle_alpha   90.00
_cell.angle_beta   90.00
_cell.angle_gamma   90.00
#
_symmetry.space_group_name_H-M   'P 1'
#
loop_
_entity.id
_entity.type
_entity.pdbx_description
1 polymer ?
#
loop_
_entity_poly.entity_id
_entity_poly.type
_entity_poly.pdbx_seq_one_letter_code
_entity_poly.pdbx_strand_id
1 'polypeptide(L)'
;MGLELKKAAFGADPGRTDLPAATDARQSWCRGVALAGQGRYNAARVELRRFRPTSPALESLYESTRASWLRQIGRHRLARGFDGRAVFLIGLTGEARTTDAVEARSDALVGLAADALGTGRFGFADAFLARNAELLSARGGSDLWRPALRAQWVAAELAMMRGDGTGALRHAEFARALAADTDSLRHRIKTDLVMAAALSCAGATERACAGAVDVACAAAMHGLLPLRWAATMLCEGTGGSDSDMVSARELGAALQRLGGSAVG
;
A
#
# COMPACT_ATOMS: atom_id res chain seq x y z
N MET A 1 -12.82 -16.49 13.63
CA MET A 1 -13.03 -15.04 13.42
C MET A 1 -11.74 -14.26 13.15
N GLY A 2 -10.77 -14.20 14.08
CA GLY A 2 -9.52 -13.44 13.85
C GLY A 2 -8.70 -13.88 12.63
N LEU A 3 -8.70 -15.17 12.31
CA LEU A 3 -8.05 -15.72 11.11
C LEU A 3 -8.67 -15.20 9.80
N GLU A 4 -9.99 -15.01 9.75
CA GLU A 4 -10.68 -14.54 8.54
C GLU A 4 -10.35 -13.08 8.24
N LEU A 5 -10.31 -12.23 9.27
CA LEU A 5 -9.88 -10.83 9.12
C LEU A 5 -8.41 -10.75 8.69
N LYS A 6 -7.54 -11.62 9.21
CA LYS A 6 -6.15 -11.70 8.76
C LYS A 6 -6.05 -12.16 7.30
N LYS A 7 -6.86 -13.15 6.88
CA LYS A 7 -6.93 -13.61 5.48
C LYS A 7 -7.41 -12.51 4.53
N ALA A 8 -8.38 -11.70 4.94
CA ALA A 8 -8.86 -10.58 4.12
C ALA A 8 -7.85 -9.42 4.05
N ALA A 9 -7.14 -9.14 5.14
CA ALA A 9 -6.16 -8.06 5.18
C ALA A 9 -4.84 -8.41 4.48
N PHE A 10 -4.37 -9.65 4.69
CA PHE A 10 -2.99 -10.07 4.43
C PHE A 10 -2.89 -11.49 3.84
N GLY A 11 -3.98 -12.07 3.32
CA GLY A 11 -4.00 -13.42 2.77
C GLY A 11 -4.80 -13.53 1.47
N ALA A 12 -5.34 -14.72 1.24
CA ALA A 12 -5.88 -15.14 -0.05
C ALA A 12 -7.32 -14.68 -0.35
N ASP A 13 -7.98 -13.95 0.55
CA ASP A 13 -9.39 -13.56 0.36
C ASP A 13 -9.62 -12.04 0.56
N PRO A 14 -8.93 -11.19 -0.21
CA PRO A 14 -9.01 -9.74 -0.01
C PRO A 14 -10.36 -9.14 -0.46
N GLY A 15 -11.13 -9.87 -1.27
CA GLY A 15 -12.42 -9.46 -1.80
C GLY A 15 -13.61 -9.75 -0.89
N ARG A 16 -13.38 -10.42 0.25
CA ARG A 16 -14.45 -10.83 1.16
C ARG A 16 -15.34 -9.68 1.59
N THR A 17 -16.64 -9.78 1.32
CA THR A 17 -17.62 -8.72 1.61
C THR A 17 -18.28 -8.89 2.98
N ASP A 18 -18.47 -10.12 3.43
CA ASP A 18 -19.06 -10.55 4.72
C ASP A 18 -18.01 -10.59 5.85
N LEU A 19 -17.15 -9.57 5.93
CA LEU A 19 -16.13 -9.51 6.98
C LEU A 19 -16.80 -9.63 8.37
N PRO A 20 -16.30 -10.49 9.28
CA PRO A 20 -16.85 -10.59 10.62
C PRO A 20 -16.53 -9.35 11.46
N ALA A 21 -17.38 -9.03 12.44
CA ALA A 21 -17.14 -7.89 13.33
C ALA A 21 -15.87 -8.12 14.16
N ALA A 22 -15.04 -7.08 14.27
CA ALA A 22 -13.88 -7.12 15.17
C ALA A 22 -14.34 -7.12 16.63
N THR A 23 -13.68 -7.93 17.46
CA THR A 23 -13.91 -7.97 18.93
C THR A 23 -12.81 -7.30 19.73
N ASP A 24 -11.71 -6.91 19.09
CA ASP A 24 -10.56 -6.26 19.72
C ASP A 24 -9.86 -5.30 18.74
N ALA A 25 -8.87 -4.54 19.24
CA ALA A 25 -8.14 -3.56 18.45
C ALA A 25 -7.29 -4.19 17.32
N ARG A 26 -6.69 -5.37 17.53
CA ARG A 26 -5.88 -6.03 16.48
C ARG A 26 -6.76 -6.48 15.32
N GLN A 27 -7.91 -7.07 15.64
CA GLN A 27 -8.92 -7.46 14.66
C GLN A 27 -9.49 -6.24 13.93
N SER A 28 -9.74 -5.14 14.65
CA SER A 28 -10.24 -3.89 14.07
C SER A 28 -9.23 -3.28 13.10
N TRP A 29 -7.94 -3.34 13.41
CA TRP A 29 -6.89 -3.00 12.45
C TRP A 29 -6.94 -3.86 11.18
N CYS A 30 -6.92 -5.20 11.30
CA CYS A 30 -7.00 -6.09 10.15
C CYS A 30 -8.25 -5.80 9.30
N ARG A 31 -9.40 -5.63 9.95
CA ARG A 31 -10.66 -5.28 9.27
C ARG A 31 -10.58 -3.93 8.57
N GLY A 32 -9.97 -2.92 9.19
CA GLY A 32 -9.70 -1.62 8.59
C GLY A 32 -8.80 -1.70 7.36
N VAL A 33 -7.73 -2.52 7.42
CA VAL A 33 -6.82 -2.78 6.29
C VAL A 33 -7.57 -3.45 5.13
N ALA A 34 -8.40 -4.47 5.41
CA ALA A 34 -9.21 -5.15 4.40
C ALA A 34 -10.20 -4.19 3.72
N LEU A 35 -10.98 -3.44 4.52
CA LEU A 35 -11.95 -2.45 4.01
C LEU A 35 -11.27 -1.37 3.15
N ALA A 36 -10.11 -0.87 3.59
CA ALA A 36 -9.35 0.10 2.82
C ALA A 36 -8.78 -0.50 1.52
N GLY A 37 -8.33 -1.75 1.54
CA GLY A 37 -7.89 -2.48 0.35
C GLY A 37 -8.99 -2.62 -0.71
N GLN A 38 -10.24 -2.76 -0.27
CA GLN A 38 -11.44 -2.81 -1.12
C GLN A 38 -11.93 -1.42 -1.57
N GLY A 39 -11.29 -0.33 -1.12
CA GLY A 39 -11.73 1.03 -1.42
C GLY A 39 -12.91 1.52 -0.56
N ARG A 40 -13.34 0.76 0.46
CA ARG A 40 -14.41 1.13 1.40
C ARG A 40 -13.90 2.08 2.48
N TYR A 41 -13.33 3.22 2.08
CA TYR A 41 -12.59 4.12 2.97
C TYR A 41 -13.44 4.70 4.10
N ASN A 42 -14.72 4.99 3.86
CA ASN A 42 -15.63 5.43 4.91
C ASN A 42 -15.82 4.36 6.00
N ALA A 43 -16.00 3.10 5.59
CA ALA A 43 -16.12 1.98 6.51
C ALA A 43 -14.81 1.72 7.25
N ALA A 44 -13.67 1.74 6.56
CA ALA A 44 -12.35 1.60 7.18
C ALA A 44 -12.09 2.69 8.22
N ARG A 45 -12.46 3.94 7.92
CA ARG A 45 -12.31 5.08 8.83
C ARG A 45 -13.16 4.93 10.10
N VAL A 46 -14.40 4.45 9.98
CA VAL A 46 -15.27 4.17 11.13
C VAL A 46 -14.71 3.00 11.94
N GLU A 47 -14.30 1.92 11.26
CA GLU A 47 -13.75 0.72 11.90
C GLU A 47 -12.52 1.05 12.76
N LEU A 48 -11.54 1.78 12.22
CA LEU A 48 -10.33 2.14 12.97
C LEU A 48 -10.60 3.08 14.16
N ARG A 49 -11.82 3.62 14.34
CA ARG A 49 -12.20 4.39 15.55
C ARG A 49 -12.96 3.56 16.58
N ARG A 50 -13.40 2.35 16.22
CA ARG A 50 -14.25 1.51 17.05
C ARG A 50 -13.54 0.99 18.29
N PHE A 51 -12.25 0.67 18.15
CA PHE A 51 -11.41 0.18 19.24
C PHE A 51 -10.22 1.09 19.44
N ARG A 52 -9.96 1.45 20.71
CA ARG A 52 -8.74 2.14 21.08
C ARG A 52 -7.56 1.16 20.97
N PRO A 53 -6.48 1.51 20.26
CA PRO A 53 -5.27 0.70 20.25
C PRO A 53 -4.74 0.45 21.66
N THR A 54 -4.23 -0.75 21.90
CA THR A 54 -3.74 -1.19 23.22
C THR A 54 -2.24 -0.99 23.41
N SER A 55 -1.53 -0.53 22.37
CA SER A 55 -0.10 -0.23 22.42
C SER A 55 0.29 0.87 21.42
N PRO A 56 1.41 1.58 21.64
CA PRO A 56 1.91 2.58 20.69
C PRO A 56 2.23 2.00 19.30
N ALA A 57 2.72 0.75 19.24
CA ALA A 57 2.98 0.07 17.96
C ALA A 57 1.67 -0.16 17.19
N LEU A 58 0.62 -0.65 17.86
CA LEU A 58 -0.67 -0.84 17.21
C LEU A 58 -1.30 0.48 16.78
N GLU A 59 -1.19 1.53 17.59
CA GLU A 59 -1.65 2.86 17.23
C GLU A 59 -0.91 3.43 16.02
N SER A 60 0.41 3.25 15.97
CA SER A 60 1.22 3.64 14.81
C SER A 60 0.81 2.91 13.53
N LEU A 61 0.42 1.63 13.62
CA LEU A 61 -0.12 0.87 12.49
C LEU A 61 -1.49 1.37 12.04
N TYR A 62 -2.37 1.79 12.97
CA TYR A 62 -3.63 2.45 12.63
C TYR A 62 -3.39 3.75 11.86
N GLU A 63 -2.49 4.60 12.35
CA GLU A 63 -2.14 5.87 11.71
C GLU A 63 -1.54 5.64 10.31
N SER A 64 -0.59 4.71 10.19
CA SER A 64 0.04 4.34 8.91
C SER A 64 -0.97 3.78 7.90
N THR A 65 -1.98 3.03 8.38
CA THR A 65 -3.06 2.52 7.53
C THR A 65 -3.91 3.66 6.96
N ARG A 66 -4.29 4.62 7.81
CA ARG A 66 -5.04 5.82 7.40
C ARG A 66 -4.26 6.65 6.39
N ALA A 67 -2.98 6.87 6.66
CA ALA A 67 -2.08 7.58 5.77
C ALA A 67 -1.97 6.91 4.39
N SER A 68 -1.79 5.59 4.37
CA SER A 68 -1.57 4.83 3.14
C SER A 68 -2.73 4.96 2.15
N TRP A 69 -3.99 4.90 2.61
CA TRP A 69 -5.12 5.08 1.70
C TRP A 69 -5.32 6.54 1.30
N LEU A 70 -4.96 7.51 2.16
CA LEU A 70 -5.05 8.93 1.83
C LEU A 70 -4.10 9.27 0.68
N ARG A 71 -2.89 8.72 0.68
CA ARG A 71 -1.96 8.81 -0.47
C ARG A 71 -2.54 8.18 -1.73
N GLN A 72 -3.17 7.02 -1.62
CA GLN A 72 -3.76 6.33 -2.77
C GLN A 72 -4.80 7.18 -3.51
N ILE A 73 -5.51 8.07 -2.80
CA ILE A 73 -6.49 9.00 -3.39
C ILE A 73 -5.95 10.43 -3.55
N GLY A 74 -4.61 10.61 -3.53
CA GLY A 74 -3.95 11.90 -3.78
C GLY A 74 -3.95 12.90 -2.62
N ARG A 75 -4.43 12.53 -1.42
CA ARG A 75 -4.50 13.42 -0.24
C ARG A 75 -3.22 13.42 0.59
N HIS A 76 -2.07 13.61 -0.06
CA HIS A 76 -0.73 13.56 0.55
C HIS A 76 -0.58 14.50 1.76
N ARG A 77 -1.13 15.72 1.68
CA ARG A 77 -1.04 16.70 2.78
C ARG A 77 -1.69 16.19 4.07
N LEU A 78 -2.81 15.48 3.97
CA LEU A 78 -3.47 14.91 5.14
C LEU A 78 -2.80 13.64 5.62
N ALA A 79 -2.34 12.80 4.68
CA ALA A 79 -1.59 11.59 4.98
C ALA A 79 -0.42 11.92 5.92
N ARG A 80 0.36 12.97 5.59
CA ARG A 80 1.49 13.45 6.40
C ARG A 80 1.19 13.70 7.87
N GLY A 81 -0.03 14.16 8.21
CA GLY A 81 -0.43 14.32 9.59
C GLY A 81 -0.56 12.99 10.35
N PHE A 82 -1.02 11.94 9.66
CA PHE A 82 -1.06 10.57 10.19
C PHE A 82 0.33 9.95 10.25
N ASP A 83 1.18 10.07 9.22
CA ASP A 83 2.56 9.53 9.27
C ASP A 83 3.39 10.21 10.36
N GLY A 84 3.21 11.52 10.56
CA GLY A 84 3.85 12.25 11.66
C GLY A 84 3.45 11.68 13.04
N ARG A 85 2.17 11.36 13.25
CA ARG A 85 1.71 10.69 14.48
C ARG A 85 2.25 9.27 14.60
N ALA A 86 2.25 8.51 13.51
CA ALA A 86 2.79 7.15 13.49
C ALA A 86 4.25 7.11 13.95
N VAL A 87 5.06 8.05 13.46
CA VAL A 87 6.47 8.21 13.87
C VAL A 87 6.60 8.72 15.30
N PHE A 88 5.79 9.68 15.72
CA PHE A 88 5.80 10.17 17.11
C PHE A 88 5.60 9.04 18.12
N LEU A 89 4.73 8.07 17.79
CA LEU A 89 4.41 6.94 18.66
C LEU A 89 5.52 5.88 18.77
N ILE A 90 6.31 5.67 17.70
CA ILE A 90 7.24 4.53 17.60
C ILE A 90 8.73 4.93 17.50
N GLY A 91 9.00 6.21 17.27
CA GLY A 91 10.32 6.77 17.04
C GLY A 91 10.94 6.35 15.70
N LEU A 92 11.92 7.13 15.23
CA LEU A 92 12.74 6.82 14.03
C LEU A 92 13.97 5.97 14.37
N THR A 93 14.36 5.95 15.65
CA THR A 93 15.59 5.34 16.15
C THR A 93 15.33 4.57 17.45
N GLY A 94 16.36 3.92 17.98
CA GLY A 94 16.27 3.09 19.18
C GLY A 94 15.85 1.64 18.89
N GLU A 95 15.89 0.80 19.92
CA GLU A 95 15.54 -0.61 19.80
C GLU A 95 14.05 -0.80 19.52
N ALA A 96 13.69 -1.66 18.57
CA ALA A 96 12.35 -2.22 18.41
C ALA A 96 12.40 -3.69 18.82
N ARG A 97 11.95 -3.98 20.05
CA ARG A 97 12.14 -5.30 20.68
C ARG A 97 11.09 -6.34 20.26
N THR A 98 9.99 -5.93 19.64
CA THR A 98 8.91 -6.84 19.22
C THR A 98 8.69 -6.75 17.71
N THR A 99 8.18 -7.82 17.12
CA THR A 99 7.82 -7.85 15.69
C THR A 99 6.83 -6.73 15.34
N ASP A 100 5.81 -6.50 16.18
CA ASP A 100 4.85 -5.40 16.00
C ASP A 100 5.53 -4.01 16.03
N ALA A 101 6.53 -3.80 16.89
CA ALA A 101 7.25 -2.54 16.94
C ALA A 101 8.13 -2.32 15.70
N VAL A 102 8.75 -3.39 15.19
CA VAL A 102 9.52 -3.33 13.94
C VAL A 102 8.60 -3.06 12.75
N GLU A 103 7.46 -3.76 12.67
CA GLU A 103 6.45 -3.57 11.64
C GLU A 103 5.90 -2.15 11.64
N ALA A 104 5.54 -1.63 12.82
CA ALA A 104 5.04 -0.28 13.00
C ALA A 104 6.08 0.78 12.60
N ARG A 105 7.33 0.63 13.05
CA ARG A 105 8.40 1.58 12.70
C ARG A 105 8.72 1.55 11.21
N SER A 106 8.71 0.36 10.60
CA SER A 106 8.93 0.23 9.17
C SER A 106 7.82 0.91 8.37
N ASP A 107 6.55 0.67 8.70
CA ASP A 107 5.43 1.32 8.03
C ASP A 107 5.49 2.85 8.17
N ALA A 108 5.91 3.35 9.33
CA ALA A 108 6.06 4.78 9.58
C ALA A 108 7.21 5.40 8.76
N LEU A 109 8.36 4.75 8.68
CA LEU A 109 9.50 5.17 7.85
C LEU A 109 9.16 5.16 6.35
N VAL A 110 8.52 4.09 5.88
CA VAL A 110 8.07 3.96 4.49
C VAL A 110 6.99 4.99 4.18
N GLY A 111 6.10 5.30 5.13
CA GLY A 111 5.11 6.37 5.02
C GLY A 111 5.75 7.75 4.84
N LEU A 112 6.75 8.09 5.66
CA LEU A 112 7.52 9.33 5.51
C LEU A 112 8.28 9.39 4.18
N ALA A 113 8.85 8.27 3.72
CA ALA A 113 9.50 8.19 2.43
C ALA A 113 8.50 8.51 1.30
N ALA A 114 7.31 7.88 1.31
CA ALA A 114 6.26 8.13 0.32
C ALA A 114 5.75 9.59 0.33
N ASP A 115 5.65 10.22 1.50
CA ASP A 115 5.30 11.64 1.59
C ASP A 115 6.39 12.56 1.04
N ALA A 116 7.66 12.21 1.27
CA ALA A 116 8.79 12.92 0.70
C ALA A 116 8.80 12.81 -0.84
N LEU A 117 8.45 11.63 -1.39
CA LEU A 117 8.26 11.45 -2.85
C LEU A 117 7.20 12.38 -3.40
N GLY A 118 6.00 12.38 -2.79
CA GLY A 118 4.87 13.21 -3.24
C GLY A 118 5.11 14.72 -3.15
N THR A 119 6.22 15.15 -2.53
CA THR A 119 6.63 16.56 -2.41
C THR A 119 7.98 16.86 -3.07
N GLY A 120 8.55 15.93 -3.85
CA GLY A 120 9.82 16.11 -4.56
C GLY A 120 11.07 16.09 -3.67
N ARG A 121 10.94 15.70 -2.40
CA ARG A 121 12.03 15.70 -1.40
C ARG A 121 12.82 14.39 -1.42
N PHE A 122 13.36 14.03 -2.59
CA PHE A 122 13.93 12.69 -2.83
C PHE A 122 15.06 12.27 -1.88
N GLY A 123 15.93 13.21 -1.46
CA GLY A 123 16.99 12.89 -0.48
C GLY A 123 16.44 12.46 0.88
N PHE A 124 15.28 12.99 1.30
CA PHE A 124 14.61 12.51 2.51
C PHE A 124 13.99 11.13 2.29
N ALA A 125 13.44 10.86 1.10
CA ALA A 125 12.93 9.53 0.78
C ALA A 125 14.03 8.46 0.86
N ASP A 126 15.21 8.72 0.27
CA ASP A 126 16.38 7.84 0.39
C ASP A 126 16.78 7.60 1.84
N ALA A 127 16.91 8.66 2.64
CA ALA A 127 17.32 8.55 4.04
C ALA A 127 16.35 7.68 4.87
N PHE A 128 15.04 7.84 4.67
CA PHE A 128 14.04 7.02 5.35
C PHE A 128 14.04 5.57 4.87
N LEU A 129 14.22 5.32 3.57
CA LEU A 129 14.36 3.96 3.03
C LEU A 129 15.63 3.27 3.52
N ALA A 130 16.76 3.97 3.56
CA ALA A 130 18.02 3.45 4.10
C ALA A 130 17.88 3.09 5.57
N ARG A 131 17.26 3.98 6.37
CA ARG A 131 16.99 3.71 7.78
C ARG A 131 16.07 2.51 7.98
N ASN A 132 15.08 2.34 7.10
CA ASN A 132 14.21 1.18 7.12
C ASN A 132 14.96 -0.12 6.78
N ALA A 133 15.88 -0.08 5.82
CA ALA A 133 16.72 -1.22 5.48
C ALA A 133 17.60 -1.66 6.66
N GLU A 134 18.21 -0.71 7.39
CA GLU A 134 18.96 -0.99 8.62
C GLU A 134 18.10 -1.68 9.68
N LEU A 135 16.87 -1.19 9.89
CA LEU A 135 15.90 -1.76 10.83
C LEU A 135 15.56 -3.22 10.49
N LEU A 136 15.26 -3.50 9.22
CA LEU A 136 14.86 -4.84 8.78
C LEU A 136 16.03 -5.82 8.82
N SER A 137 17.23 -5.39 8.43
CA SER A 137 18.45 -6.20 8.49
C SER A 137 18.82 -6.59 9.92
N ALA A 138 18.68 -5.68 10.89
CA ALA A 138 19.01 -5.94 12.29
C ALA A 138 18.08 -6.98 12.95
N ARG A 139 16.81 -7.06 12.54
CA ARG A 139 15.84 -7.98 13.15
C ARG A 139 15.91 -9.40 12.57
N GLY A 140 16.15 -9.52 11.26
CA GLY A 140 16.10 -10.78 10.51
C GLY A 140 14.74 -11.48 10.52
N GLY A 141 14.57 -12.49 9.65
CA GLY A 141 13.42 -13.41 9.65
C GLY A 141 12.37 -13.15 8.57
N SER A 142 11.67 -14.21 8.17
CA SER A 142 10.66 -14.23 7.10
C SER A 142 9.33 -13.56 7.47
N ASP A 143 9.07 -13.35 8.77
CA ASP A 143 7.80 -12.79 9.26
C ASP A 143 7.60 -11.29 8.92
N LEU A 144 8.63 -10.61 8.43
CA LEU A 144 8.63 -9.19 8.08
C LEU A 144 8.45 -8.92 6.58
N TRP A 145 7.88 -9.88 5.84
CA TRP A 145 7.67 -9.75 4.39
C TRP A 145 6.91 -8.48 4.00
N ARG A 146 5.87 -8.08 4.76
CA ARG A 146 5.01 -6.93 4.42
C ARG A 146 5.75 -5.60 4.52
N PRO A 147 6.44 -5.29 5.64
CA PRO A 147 7.40 -4.19 5.72
C PRO A 147 8.41 -4.13 4.58
N ALA A 148 9.09 -5.25 4.30
CA ALA A 148 10.10 -5.32 3.25
C ALA A 148 9.51 -5.04 1.86
N LEU A 149 8.36 -5.63 1.57
CA LEU A 149 7.65 -5.46 0.30
C LEU A 149 7.23 -3.99 0.08
N ARG A 150 6.65 -3.35 1.10
CA ARG A 150 6.22 -1.94 1.02
C ARG A 150 7.40 -1.00 0.80
N ALA A 151 8.57 -1.30 1.39
CA ALA A 151 9.79 -0.53 1.15
C ALA A 151 10.25 -0.62 -0.31
N GLN A 152 10.18 -1.81 -0.92
CA GLN A 152 10.54 -1.98 -2.34
C GLN A 152 9.56 -1.25 -3.28
N TRP A 153 8.27 -1.20 -2.96
CA TRP A 153 7.32 -0.39 -3.74
C TRP A 153 7.70 1.08 -3.75
N VAL A 154 7.99 1.65 -2.56
CA VAL A 154 8.38 3.07 -2.46
C VAL A 154 9.76 3.33 -3.08
N ALA A 155 10.70 2.38 -3.00
CA ALA A 155 11.98 2.48 -3.70
C ALA A 155 11.82 2.47 -5.23
N ALA A 156 10.92 1.62 -5.76
CA ALA A 156 10.59 1.61 -7.19
C ALA A 156 9.95 2.94 -7.62
N GLU A 157 8.98 3.44 -6.85
CA GLU A 157 8.35 4.75 -7.07
C GLU A 157 9.37 5.90 -7.03
N LEU A 158 10.34 5.87 -6.11
CA LEU A 158 11.42 6.84 -6.05
C LEU A 158 12.29 6.83 -7.32
N ALA A 159 12.67 5.64 -7.79
CA ALA A 159 13.44 5.49 -9.02
C ALA A 159 12.65 6.01 -10.23
N MET A 160 11.36 5.70 -10.32
CA MET A 160 10.48 6.21 -11.37
C MET A 160 10.39 7.74 -11.36
N MET A 161 10.23 8.35 -10.18
CA MET A 161 10.18 9.82 -10.04
C MET A 161 11.49 10.52 -10.43
N ARG A 162 12.60 9.79 -10.48
CA ARG A 162 13.91 10.26 -10.95
C ARG A 162 14.18 9.96 -12.43
N GLY A 163 13.27 9.26 -13.10
CA GLY A 163 13.49 8.76 -14.46
C GLY A 163 14.45 7.57 -14.55
N ASP A 164 14.79 6.93 -13.42
CA ASP A 164 15.64 5.74 -13.36
C ASP A 164 14.79 4.47 -13.59
N GLY A 165 14.48 4.19 -14.86
CA GLY A 165 13.69 3.02 -15.25
C GLY A 165 14.36 1.69 -14.87
N THR A 166 15.68 1.59 -15.01
CA THR A 166 16.46 0.39 -14.63
C THR A 166 16.38 0.15 -13.12
N GLY A 167 16.52 1.20 -12.31
CA GLY A 167 16.33 1.12 -10.87
C GLY A 167 14.92 0.75 -10.46
N ALA A 168 13.91 1.33 -11.12
CA ALA A 168 12.51 1.00 -10.89
C ALA A 168 12.23 -0.49 -11.12
N LEU A 169 12.72 -1.05 -12.23
CA LEU A 169 12.55 -2.47 -12.56
C LEU A 169 13.22 -3.36 -11.52
N ARG A 170 14.47 -3.07 -11.15
CA ARG A 170 15.20 -3.83 -10.11
C ARG A 170 14.39 -3.91 -8.81
N HIS A 171 13.89 -2.78 -8.32
CA HIS A 171 13.09 -2.75 -7.09
C HIS A 171 11.75 -3.48 -7.25
N ALA A 172 11.09 -3.37 -8.41
CA ALA A 172 9.86 -4.09 -8.70
C ALA A 172 10.07 -5.62 -8.79
N GLU A 173 11.19 -6.08 -9.35
CA GLU A 173 11.58 -7.50 -9.41
C GLU A 173 11.84 -8.06 -8.02
N PHE A 174 12.58 -7.34 -7.18
CA PHE A 174 12.76 -7.72 -5.77
C PHE A 174 11.43 -7.77 -5.02
N ALA A 175 10.54 -6.80 -5.24
CA ALA A 175 9.20 -6.83 -4.67
C ALA A 175 8.40 -8.06 -5.13
N ARG A 176 8.51 -8.44 -6.42
CA ARG A 176 7.81 -9.60 -6.98
C ARG A 176 8.33 -10.92 -6.39
N ALA A 177 9.65 -11.05 -6.20
CA ALA A 177 10.24 -12.17 -5.51
C ALA A 177 9.70 -12.31 -4.07
N LEU A 178 9.70 -11.21 -3.29
CA LEU A 178 9.13 -11.19 -1.95
C LEU A 178 7.63 -11.52 -1.92
N ALA A 179 6.88 -11.06 -2.94
CA ALA A 179 5.45 -11.29 -3.04
C ALA A 179 5.09 -12.74 -3.42
N ALA A 180 5.99 -13.46 -4.09
CA ALA A 180 5.79 -14.86 -4.45
C ALA A 180 5.63 -15.75 -3.21
N ASP A 181 6.37 -15.44 -2.14
CA ASP A 181 6.41 -16.25 -0.90
C ASP A 181 5.27 -15.96 0.09
N THR A 182 4.33 -15.06 -0.22
CA THR A 182 3.22 -14.67 0.66
C THR A 182 1.86 -14.99 0.05
N ASP A 183 0.92 -15.50 0.85
CA ASP A 183 -0.47 -15.76 0.40
C ASP A 183 -1.30 -14.50 0.16
N SER A 184 -0.73 -13.30 0.34
CA SER A 184 -1.49 -12.07 0.23
C SER A 184 -1.75 -11.65 -1.23
N LEU A 185 -2.89 -12.09 -1.78
CA LEU A 185 -3.28 -11.77 -3.16
C LEU A 185 -3.32 -10.28 -3.43
N ARG A 186 -3.83 -9.46 -2.50
CA ARG A 186 -3.83 -7.99 -2.66
C ARG A 186 -2.42 -7.43 -2.81
N HIS A 187 -1.46 -7.91 -2.02
CA HIS A 187 -0.09 -7.42 -2.10
C HIS A 187 0.59 -7.92 -3.37
N ARG A 188 0.33 -9.15 -3.83
CA ARG A 188 0.78 -9.64 -5.14
C ARG A 188 0.26 -8.75 -6.29
N ILE A 189 -1.05 -8.48 -6.33
CA ILE A 189 -1.65 -7.61 -7.36
C ILE A 189 -1.09 -6.19 -7.31
N LYS A 190 -0.89 -5.62 -6.11
CA LYS A 190 -0.25 -4.29 -5.96
C LYS A 190 1.21 -4.31 -6.43
N THR A 191 1.94 -5.40 -6.21
CA THR A 191 3.31 -5.56 -6.73
C THR A 191 3.33 -5.62 -8.25
N ASP A 192 2.39 -6.33 -8.86
CA ASP A 192 2.30 -6.39 -10.33
C ASP A 192 1.92 -5.03 -10.93
N LEU A 193 1.10 -4.23 -10.24
CA LEU A 193 0.87 -2.84 -10.63
C LEU A 193 2.14 -2.00 -10.61
N VAL A 194 2.98 -2.16 -9.57
CA VAL A 194 4.27 -1.45 -9.47
C VAL A 194 5.22 -1.91 -10.57
N MET A 195 5.23 -3.21 -10.91
CA MET A 195 5.99 -3.74 -12.04
C MET A 195 5.55 -3.13 -13.38
N ALA A 196 4.24 -3.07 -13.64
CA ALA A 196 3.71 -2.43 -14.85
C ALA A 196 4.11 -0.95 -14.94
N ALA A 197 4.05 -0.21 -13.82
CA ALA A 197 4.50 1.18 -13.77
C ALA A 197 6.02 1.32 -14.02
N ALA A 198 6.84 0.43 -13.45
CA ALA A 198 8.28 0.40 -13.67
C ALA A 198 8.63 0.10 -15.13
N LEU A 199 7.92 -0.84 -15.77
CA LEU A 199 8.05 -1.12 -17.21
C LEU A 199 7.71 0.12 -18.06
N SER A 200 6.65 0.85 -17.69
CA SER A 200 6.29 2.10 -18.37
C SER A 200 7.41 3.13 -18.24
N CYS A 201 7.98 3.29 -17.04
CA CYS A 201 9.10 4.21 -16.79
C CYS A 201 10.36 3.82 -17.57
N ALA A 202 10.58 2.52 -17.79
CA ALA A 202 11.69 1.99 -18.58
C ALA A 202 11.44 2.04 -20.10
N GLY A 203 10.30 2.58 -20.55
CA GLY A 203 9.94 2.69 -21.97
C GLY A 203 9.37 1.41 -22.59
N ALA A 204 9.12 0.36 -21.80
CA ALA A 204 8.53 -0.90 -22.25
C ALA A 204 6.99 -0.81 -22.29
N THR A 205 6.45 0.16 -23.04
CA THR A 205 5.04 0.58 -23.01
C THR A 205 4.05 -0.56 -23.31
N GLU A 206 4.33 -1.42 -24.28
CA GLU A 206 3.47 -2.57 -24.62
C GLU A 206 3.35 -3.55 -23.44
N ARG A 207 4.49 -3.93 -22.83
CA ARG A 207 4.54 -4.81 -21.67
C ARG A 207 3.89 -4.16 -20.44
N ALA A 208 4.07 -2.86 -20.27
CA ALA A 208 3.44 -2.09 -19.20
C ALA A 208 1.90 -2.10 -19.36
N CYS A 209 1.41 -1.89 -20.58
CA CYS A 209 -0.01 -1.94 -20.91
C CYS A 209 -0.60 -3.33 -20.62
N ALA A 210 0.01 -4.39 -21.14
CA ALA A 210 -0.46 -5.76 -20.92
C ALA A 210 -0.51 -6.10 -19.42
N GLY A 211 0.55 -5.77 -18.68
CA GLY A 211 0.58 -5.96 -17.22
C GLY A 211 -0.48 -5.14 -16.47
N ALA A 212 -0.76 -3.91 -16.92
CA ALA A 212 -1.82 -3.09 -16.34
C ALA A 212 -3.22 -3.69 -16.57
N VAL A 213 -3.48 -4.26 -17.76
CA VAL A 213 -4.73 -4.97 -18.06
C VAL A 213 -4.89 -6.19 -17.14
N ASP A 214 -3.84 -7.02 -17.01
CA ASP A 214 -3.85 -8.19 -16.12
C ASP A 214 -4.16 -7.81 -14.67
N VAL A 215 -3.53 -6.73 -14.17
CA VAL A 215 -3.79 -6.19 -12.83
C VAL A 215 -5.23 -5.70 -12.70
N ALA A 216 -5.76 -5.00 -13.70
CA ALA A 216 -7.14 -4.50 -13.66
C ALA A 216 -8.15 -5.65 -13.61
N CYS A 217 -7.95 -6.70 -14.39
CA CYS A 217 -8.74 -7.93 -14.37
C CYS A 217 -8.66 -8.64 -13.02
N ALA A 218 -7.45 -8.88 -12.51
CA ALA A 218 -7.25 -9.50 -11.19
C ALA A 218 -7.88 -8.68 -10.06
N ALA A 219 -7.69 -7.37 -10.08
CA ALA A 219 -8.29 -6.47 -9.10
C ALA A 219 -9.83 -6.47 -9.17
N ALA A 220 -10.42 -6.59 -10.36
CA ALA A 220 -11.86 -6.73 -10.53
C ALA A 220 -12.37 -8.04 -9.93
N MET A 221 -11.74 -9.17 -10.25
CA MET A 221 -12.11 -10.49 -9.72
C MET A 221 -12.08 -10.54 -8.18
N HIS A 222 -11.15 -9.81 -7.58
CA HIS A 222 -10.95 -9.81 -6.12
C HIS A 222 -11.53 -8.57 -5.41
N GLY A 223 -12.39 -7.78 -6.06
CA GLY A 223 -13.07 -6.64 -5.41
C GLY A 223 -12.12 -5.53 -4.92
N LEU A 224 -10.94 -5.38 -5.54
CA LEU A 224 -9.91 -4.42 -5.20
C LEU A 224 -10.04 -3.15 -6.03
N LEU A 225 -11.15 -2.43 -5.84
CA LEU A 225 -11.50 -1.23 -6.62
C LEU A 225 -10.35 -0.20 -6.74
N PRO A 226 -9.57 0.12 -5.68
CA PRO A 226 -8.46 1.06 -5.80
C PRO A 226 -7.35 0.60 -6.75
N LEU A 227 -7.04 -0.70 -6.77
CA LEU A 227 -6.01 -1.24 -7.65
C LEU A 227 -6.52 -1.32 -9.09
N ARG A 228 -7.80 -1.68 -9.28
CA ARG A 228 -8.42 -1.66 -10.60
C ARG A 228 -8.36 -0.25 -11.20
N TRP A 229 -8.76 0.76 -10.43
CA TRP A 229 -8.68 2.16 -10.86
C TRP A 229 -7.27 2.59 -11.24
N ALA A 230 -6.28 2.31 -10.40
CA ALA A 230 -4.89 2.68 -10.67
C ALA A 230 -4.30 1.95 -11.89
N ALA A 231 -4.65 0.68 -12.09
CA ALA A 231 -4.23 -0.10 -13.25
C ALA A 231 -4.88 0.42 -14.54
N THR A 232 -6.17 0.76 -14.51
CA THR A 232 -6.86 1.38 -15.65
C THR A 232 -6.24 2.74 -15.99
N MET A 233 -5.92 3.59 -15.01
CA MET A 233 -5.23 4.87 -15.27
C MET A 233 -3.87 4.66 -15.94
N LEU A 234 -3.12 3.64 -15.51
CA LEU A 234 -1.83 3.31 -16.11
C LEU A 234 -2.01 2.87 -17.57
N CYS A 235 -2.98 1.98 -17.85
CA CYS A 235 -3.30 1.50 -19.19
C CYS A 235 -3.72 2.66 -20.13
N GLU A 236 -4.64 3.51 -19.70
CA GLU A 236 -5.07 4.69 -20.45
C GLU A 236 -3.88 5.65 -20.71
N GLY A 237 -2.99 5.81 -19.72
CA GLY A 237 -1.80 6.65 -19.81
C GLY A 237 -0.70 6.12 -20.73
N THR A 238 -0.62 4.80 -20.95
CA THR A 238 0.31 4.17 -21.90
C THR A 238 -0.22 4.12 -23.33
N GLY A 239 -1.41 4.66 -23.59
CA GLY A 239 -2.06 4.63 -24.90
C GLY A 239 -2.77 3.30 -25.22
N GLY A 240 -2.88 2.41 -24.23
CA GLY A 240 -3.70 1.21 -24.32
C GLY A 240 -5.18 1.55 -24.18
N SER A 241 -6.00 1.08 -25.12
CA SER A 241 -7.45 1.11 -24.99
C SER A 241 -7.99 -0.30 -25.17
N ASP A 242 -8.51 -0.89 -24.10
CA ASP A 242 -9.41 -2.03 -24.17
C ASP A 242 -10.83 -1.47 -24.05
N SER A 243 -11.62 -1.54 -25.13
CA SER A 243 -12.97 -0.98 -25.20
C SER A 243 -13.94 -1.60 -24.20
N ASP A 244 -13.62 -2.78 -23.70
CA ASP A 244 -14.46 -3.51 -22.75
C ASP A 244 -14.14 -3.15 -21.29
N MET A 245 -13.06 -2.39 -21.06
CA MET A 245 -12.71 -1.91 -19.73
C MET A 245 -13.53 -0.70 -19.31
N VAL A 246 -14.08 -0.76 -18.09
CA VAL A 246 -14.65 0.39 -17.39
C VAL A 246 -13.58 1.48 -17.25
N SER A 247 -13.92 2.71 -17.60
CA SER A 247 -12.97 3.83 -17.63
C SER A 247 -12.43 4.17 -16.23
N ALA A 248 -11.21 4.72 -16.17
CA ALA A 248 -10.65 5.19 -14.91
C ALA A 248 -11.52 6.27 -14.25
N ARG A 249 -12.24 7.08 -15.05
CA ARG A 249 -13.17 8.10 -14.57
C ARG A 249 -14.33 7.48 -13.78
N GLU A 250 -14.97 6.46 -14.32
CA GLU A 250 -16.10 5.78 -13.68
C GLU A 250 -15.67 5.05 -12.41
N LEU A 251 -14.52 4.37 -12.45
CA LEU A 251 -13.93 3.72 -11.28
C LEU A 251 -13.58 4.74 -10.19
N GLY A 252 -13.04 5.90 -10.58
CA GLY A 252 -12.79 7.03 -9.69
C GLY A 252 -14.07 7.54 -9.01
N ALA A 253 -15.16 7.70 -9.78
CA ALA A 253 -16.47 8.09 -9.22
C ALA A 253 -17.02 7.04 -8.24
N ALA A 254 -16.80 5.75 -8.50
CA ALA A 254 -17.16 4.68 -7.56
C ALA A 254 -16.36 4.75 -6.26
N LEU A 255 -15.04 5.00 -6.34
CA LEU A 255 -14.19 5.21 -5.17
C LEU A 255 -14.65 6.41 -4.33
N GLN A 256 -15.02 7.52 -4.97
CA GLN A 256 -15.52 8.71 -4.28
C GLN A 256 -16.75 8.41 -3.43
N ARG A 257 -17.74 7.68 -3.98
CA ARG A 257 -18.94 7.25 -3.23
C ARG A 257 -18.61 6.42 -1.99
N LEU A 258 -17.51 5.68 -2.01
CA LEU A 258 -17.05 4.85 -0.88
C LEU A 258 -16.14 5.59 0.11
N GLY A 259 -15.93 6.91 -0.07
CA GLY A 259 -15.11 7.76 0.79
C GLY A 259 -13.76 8.16 0.19
N GLY A 260 -13.58 7.98 -1.12
CA GLY A 260 -12.38 8.34 -1.88
C GLY A 260 -12.33 9.79 -2.37
N SER A 261 -13.21 10.67 -1.89
CA SER A 261 -13.24 12.07 -2.34
C SER A 261 -11.94 12.81 -2.00
N ALA A 262 -11.34 13.42 -3.03
CA ALA A 262 -10.28 14.43 -2.89
C ALA A 262 -10.80 15.80 -2.43
N VAL A 263 -12.13 16.02 -2.51
CA VAL A 263 -12.78 17.26 -2.08
C VAL A 263 -12.99 17.21 -0.56
N GLY A 264 -12.18 18.00 0.15
CA GLY A 264 -12.23 18.23 1.59
C GLY A 264 -10.95 18.88 2.09
#